data_AF-A0ABC9XXS6-F1
#
_entry.id   AF-A0ABC9XXS6-F1
#
_cell.length_a   1.000
_cell.length_b   1.000
_cell.length_c   1.000
_cell.angle_alpha   90.00
_cell.angle_beta   90.00
_cell.angle_gamma   90.00
#
_symmetry.space_group_name_H-M   'P 1'
#
loop_
_entity.id
_entity.type
_entity.pdbx_description
1 polymer ?
#
loop_
_entity_poly.entity_id
_entity_poly.type
_entity_poly.pdbx_seq_one_letter_code
_entity_poly.pdbx_strand_id
1 'polypeptide(L)'
;MVRAVFSGGAAVRNGTLRLGVGERCETLAIAFTGCPRDTLTPLALRLAYDATGDPIEVAGGLRPALSEDSQTVATGTGRGDPGGRADGRTDEASPQLPFEKDCGTDNVCVDDLHVSFNFSGLETVVVGVTDVVDITVTLRNRGEDSYGTTVQLQHAEALSYRKAVVLQVVFTVTLDVPHGAELGQALEVVANATSDNGAPGGRAERAEIPVKYGVFLVLTSAPNSTKYVNVSTRAGAPPSAPVTHRYQVKVLGQRGVPVTVTFLVPTGLGGARLWDHLGVTPEQDCTVAACTELQCRVPELEPPRALGFSLGGSLALAWMAQVQTELERLEPPNPLPHILGGTAGGLLLLGLAALLLYKVGFFKRRYKELLEGDGTPPAPPGNPQG
;
A
#
# COMPACT_ATOMS: atom_id res chain seq x y z
N MET A 1 -32.90 38.15 12.75
CA MET A 1 -33.11 39.53 12.27
C MET A 1 -32.49 39.63 10.89
N VAL A 2 -33.18 40.21 9.91
CA VAL A 2 -32.63 40.37 8.55
C VAL A 2 -31.55 41.45 8.60
N ARG A 3 -30.37 41.20 8.03
CA ARG A 3 -29.24 42.15 8.11
C ARG A 3 -29.30 43.25 7.05
N ALA A 4 -29.93 42.97 5.91
CA ALA A 4 -30.16 43.93 4.82
C ALA A 4 -31.49 43.68 4.09
N VAL A 5 -32.11 44.74 3.58
CA VAL A 5 -33.41 44.71 2.89
C VAL A 5 -33.36 45.49 1.59
N PHE A 6 -34.20 45.13 0.62
CA PHE A 6 -34.38 45.91 -0.60
C PHE A 6 -35.20 47.18 -0.34
N SER A 7 -35.11 48.14 -1.27
CA SER A 7 -35.97 49.33 -1.30
C SER A 7 -37.46 48.93 -1.20
N GLY A 8 -38.06 49.12 -0.03
CA GLY A 8 -39.41 48.60 0.32
C GLY A 8 -39.46 47.79 1.62
N GLY A 9 -38.32 47.52 2.26
CA GLY A 9 -38.23 46.89 3.58
C GLY A 9 -38.30 45.36 3.58
N ALA A 10 -38.44 44.74 2.40
CA ALA A 10 -38.50 43.29 2.24
C ALA A 10 -37.12 42.68 2.00
N ALA A 11 -36.87 41.49 2.55
CA ALA A 11 -35.63 40.73 2.35
C ALA A 11 -35.57 40.00 0.98
N VAL A 12 -36.71 39.86 0.31
CA VAL A 12 -36.85 39.16 -0.97
C VAL A 12 -37.58 40.08 -1.94
N ARG A 13 -37.09 40.15 -3.19
CA ARG A 13 -37.73 40.88 -4.28
C ARG A 13 -37.96 39.93 -5.46
N ASN A 14 -39.23 39.79 -5.85
CA ASN A 14 -39.63 39.01 -7.01
C ASN A 14 -40.00 39.95 -8.17
N GLY A 15 -39.76 39.51 -9.40
CA GLY A 15 -40.12 40.25 -10.61
C GLY A 15 -40.03 39.38 -11.86
N THR A 16 -40.54 39.89 -12.97
CA THR A 16 -40.45 39.23 -14.28
C THR A 16 -39.77 40.18 -15.25
N LEU A 17 -38.72 39.69 -15.91
CA LEU A 17 -37.93 40.48 -16.85
C LEU A 17 -38.01 39.85 -18.24
N ARG A 18 -38.45 40.62 -19.23
CA ARG A 18 -38.38 40.20 -20.63
C ARG A 18 -37.02 40.56 -21.23
N LEU A 19 -36.33 39.55 -21.72
CA LEU A 19 -34.98 39.61 -22.26
C LEU A 19 -34.99 39.21 -23.73
N GLY A 20 -34.26 39.97 -24.56
CA GLY A 20 -33.91 39.57 -25.92
C GLY A 20 -32.48 39.03 -25.97
N VAL A 21 -31.92 38.91 -27.17
CA VAL A 21 -30.49 38.58 -27.33
C VAL A 21 -29.63 39.79 -26.94
N GLY A 22 -28.68 39.58 -26.02
CA GLY A 22 -27.77 40.62 -25.52
C GLY A 22 -27.80 40.75 -23.99
N GLU A 23 -27.07 41.73 -23.46
CA GLU A 23 -27.00 41.99 -22.02
C GLU A 23 -28.04 43.03 -21.59
N ARG A 24 -28.71 42.78 -20.47
CA ARG A 24 -29.60 43.74 -19.82
C ARG A 24 -29.44 43.66 -18.31
N CYS A 25 -29.14 44.79 -17.69
CA CYS A 25 -28.92 44.90 -16.25
C CYS A 25 -30.02 45.74 -15.58
N GLU A 26 -30.44 45.34 -14.38
CA GLU A 26 -31.29 46.14 -13.49
C GLU A 26 -30.54 46.40 -12.18
N THR A 27 -30.58 47.63 -11.68
CA THR A 27 -29.94 48.00 -10.41
C THR A 27 -30.95 47.94 -9.27
N LEU A 28 -30.61 47.20 -8.21
CA LEU A 28 -31.44 47.04 -7.02
C LEU A 28 -30.76 47.69 -5.82
N ALA A 29 -31.44 48.64 -5.16
CA ALA A 29 -30.94 49.28 -3.95
C ALA A 29 -31.21 48.39 -2.72
N ILE A 30 -30.17 48.22 -1.89
CA ILE A 30 -30.19 47.44 -0.66
C ILE A 30 -29.78 48.36 0.50
N ALA A 31 -30.45 48.26 1.63
CA ALA A 31 -30.18 49.03 2.84
C ALA A 31 -30.02 48.09 4.05
N PHE A 32 -29.10 48.43 4.96
CA PHE A 32 -28.92 47.70 6.22
C PHE A 32 -30.00 48.08 7.23
N THR A 33 -30.47 47.11 8.01
CA THR A 33 -31.46 47.40 9.07
C THR A 33 -30.76 47.56 10.42
N GLY A 34 -30.50 48.82 10.80
CA GLY A 34 -29.77 49.15 12.02
C GLY A 34 -28.32 48.67 12.03
N CYS A 35 -27.72 48.52 13.22
CA CYS A 35 -26.39 47.93 13.39
C CYS A 35 -26.52 46.41 13.59
N PRO A 36 -26.15 45.58 12.59
CA PRO A 36 -26.21 44.13 12.74
C PRO A 36 -25.19 43.67 13.79
N ARG A 37 -25.60 42.75 14.66
CA ARG A 37 -24.70 42.14 15.67
C ARG A 37 -23.70 41.17 15.07
N ASP A 38 -24.00 40.63 13.89
CA ASP A 38 -23.13 39.73 13.13
C ASP A 38 -22.55 40.48 11.94
N THR A 39 -21.32 40.96 12.14
CA THR A 39 -20.45 41.63 11.18
C THR A 39 -19.34 40.71 10.67
N LEU A 40 -19.38 39.41 10.96
CA LEU A 40 -18.33 38.47 10.55
C LEU A 40 -18.77 37.58 9.39
N THR A 41 -20.03 37.14 9.41
CA THR A 41 -20.58 36.35 8.31
C THR A 41 -20.89 37.27 7.14
N PRO A 42 -20.41 37.06 5.91
CA PRO A 42 -20.71 38.00 4.83
C PRO A 42 -22.19 38.00 4.41
N LEU A 43 -22.62 38.98 3.59
CA LEU A 43 -23.94 38.98 2.97
C LEU A 43 -23.92 38.32 1.59
N ALA A 44 -24.70 37.26 1.44
CA ALA A 44 -24.93 36.59 0.17
C ALA A 44 -26.20 37.11 -0.50
N LEU A 45 -26.09 37.59 -1.75
CA LEU A 45 -27.22 37.97 -2.57
C LEU A 45 -27.60 36.80 -3.48
N ARG A 46 -28.74 36.15 -3.25
CA ARG A 46 -29.16 35.01 -4.07
C ARG A 46 -30.16 35.45 -5.13
N LEU A 47 -29.84 35.23 -6.40
CA LEU A 47 -30.73 35.36 -7.55
C LEU A 47 -31.14 33.96 -8.01
N ALA A 48 -32.44 33.70 -8.07
CA ALA A 48 -32.98 32.48 -8.67
C ALA A 48 -33.94 32.89 -9.78
N TYR A 49 -33.85 32.23 -10.93
CA TYR A 49 -34.72 32.51 -12.06
C TYR A 49 -35.26 31.23 -12.69
N ASP A 50 -36.41 31.37 -13.32
CA ASP A 50 -36.97 30.43 -14.28
C ASP A 50 -37.22 31.22 -15.57
N ALA A 51 -36.95 30.61 -16.73
CA ALA A 51 -37.08 31.27 -18.02
C ALA A 51 -37.90 30.43 -18.98
N THR A 52 -38.94 31.05 -19.53
CA THR A 52 -39.77 30.48 -20.58
C THR A 52 -39.62 31.30 -21.85
N GLY A 53 -39.32 30.64 -22.97
CA GLY A 53 -39.24 31.31 -24.27
C GLY A 53 -40.61 31.71 -24.82
N ASP A 54 -40.70 32.93 -25.34
CA ASP A 54 -41.84 33.38 -26.15
C ASP A 54 -41.92 32.55 -27.45
N PRO A 55 -43.13 32.30 -28.00
CA PRO A 55 -43.28 31.48 -29.19
C PRO A 55 -42.77 32.22 -30.43
N ILE A 56 -42.05 31.51 -31.29
CA ILE A 56 -41.50 32.05 -32.54
C ILE A 56 -42.53 31.82 -33.65
N GLU A 57 -43.29 32.87 -33.99
CA GLU A 57 -44.39 32.81 -34.97
C GLU A 57 -43.94 32.30 -36.35
N VAL A 58 -42.79 32.76 -36.84
CA VAL A 58 -42.22 32.35 -38.14
C VAL A 58 -41.77 30.89 -38.18
N ALA A 59 -41.62 30.25 -37.01
CA ALA A 59 -41.19 28.86 -36.87
C ALA A 59 -42.34 27.95 -36.39
N GLY A 60 -43.60 28.37 -36.60
CA GLY A 60 -44.77 27.56 -36.21
C GLY A 60 -45.00 27.48 -34.70
N GLY A 61 -44.55 28.48 -33.94
CA GLY A 61 -44.80 28.57 -32.49
C GLY A 61 -43.81 27.81 -31.60
N LEU A 62 -42.65 27.40 -32.15
CA LEU A 62 -41.56 26.83 -31.35
C LEU A 62 -41.11 27.78 -30.24
N ARG A 63 -40.77 27.22 -29.06
CA ARG A 63 -40.32 27.99 -27.90
C ARG A 63 -38.86 27.68 -27.57
N PRO A 64 -38.03 28.71 -27.33
CA PRO A 64 -36.70 28.52 -26.74
C PRO A 64 -36.78 27.83 -25.37
N ALA A 65 -35.81 26.96 -25.10
CA ALA A 65 -35.64 26.28 -23.82
C ALA A 65 -34.24 26.56 -23.25
N LEU A 66 -34.14 26.58 -21.92
CA LEU A 66 -32.85 26.63 -21.22
C LEU A 66 -32.11 25.30 -21.38
N SER A 67 -30.78 25.34 -21.46
CA SER A 67 -29.95 24.13 -21.41
C SER A 67 -30.04 23.47 -20.04
N GLU A 68 -30.00 22.13 -19.98
CA GLU A 68 -29.99 21.36 -18.72
C GLU A 68 -28.79 21.73 -17.82
N ASP A 69 -27.67 22.15 -18.42
CA ASP A 69 -26.47 22.57 -17.70
C ASP A 69 -26.52 24.03 -17.20
N SER A 70 -27.62 24.75 -17.43
CA SER A 70 -27.72 26.17 -17.04
C SER A 70 -27.86 26.32 -15.52
N GLN A 71 -27.03 27.17 -14.91
CA GLN A 71 -27.19 27.52 -13.49
C GLN A 71 -28.39 28.46 -13.30
N THR A 72 -29.52 27.94 -12.81
CA THR A 72 -30.77 28.70 -12.55
C THR A 72 -30.76 29.48 -11.23
N VAL A 73 -29.71 29.28 -10.43
CA VAL A 73 -29.48 30.00 -9.18
C VAL A 73 -28.05 30.53 -9.19
N ALA A 74 -27.92 31.84 -9.09
CA ALA A 74 -26.65 32.53 -8.96
C ALA A 74 -26.61 33.24 -7.60
N THR A 75 -25.43 33.29 -6.97
CA THR A 75 -25.21 34.14 -5.79
C THR A 75 -24.36 35.33 -6.22
N GLY A 76 -24.98 36.51 -6.26
CA GLY A 76 -24.40 37.77 -6.71
C GLY A 76 -23.31 38.30 -5.78
N THR A 77 -22.39 39.01 -6.41
CA THR A 77 -21.10 39.42 -5.86
C THR A 77 -21.09 40.93 -5.60
N GLY A 78 -20.50 41.37 -4.49
CA GLY A 78 -20.28 42.80 -4.25
C GLY A 78 -19.04 43.26 -5.00
N ARG A 79 -19.18 44.02 -6.10
CA ARG A 79 -18.04 44.75 -6.70
C ARG A 79 -17.93 46.11 -6.01
N GLY A 80 -17.03 46.22 -5.05
CA GLY A 80 -16.49 47.52 -4.63
C GLY A 80 -15.66 48.09 -5.78
N ASP A 81 -15.90 49.36 -6.08
CA ASP A 81 -15.23 50.24 -7.05
C ASP A 81 -15.51 50.10 -8.57
N PRO A 82 -16.00 51.19 -9.23
CA PRO A 82 -16.10 51.29 -10.70
C PRO A 82 -14.77 51.52 -11.43
N GLY A 83 -13.63 51.60 -10.72
CA GLY A 83 -12.35 52.09 -11.28
C GLY A 83 -11.37 51.02 -11.80
N GLY A 84 -11.60 49.73 -11.59
CA GLY A 84 -10.62 48.66 -11.88
C GLY A 84 -10.80 48.00 -13.25
N ARG A 85 -9.75 48.07 -14.08
CA ARG A 85 -9.60 47.34 -15.36
C ARG A 85 -9.86 45.85 -15.16
N ALA A 86 -10.75 45.27 -15.98
CA ALA A 86 -11.08 43.85 -15.94
C ALA A 86 -9.98 43.04 -16.65
N ASP A 87 -9.14 42.34 -15.89
CA ASP A 87 -8.35 41.22 -16.40
C ASP A 87 -9.17 39.93 -16.22
N GLY A 88 -9.54 39.30 -17.34
CA GLY A 88 -10.48 38.19 -17.42
C GLY A 88 -9.93 36.86 -16.90
N ARG A 89 -9.80 36.73 -15.58
CA ARG A 89 -9.58 35.43 -14.92
C ARG A 89 -10.84 35.03 -14.15
N THR A 90 -11.58 34.08 -14.72
CA THR A 90 -12.73 33.44 -14.09
C THR A 90 -12.24 32.41 -13.08
N ASP A 91 -11.96 32.85 -11.86
CA ASP A 91 -11.89 31.96 -10.71
C ASP A 91 -13.26 31.97 -10.01
N GLU A 92 -13.87 30.79 -9.91
CA GLU A 92 -15.18 30.49 -9.33
C GLU A 92 -15.14 30.62 -7.79
N ALA A 93 -14.73 31.78 -7.29
CA ALA A 93 -14.86 32.15 -5.89
C ALA A 93 -16.11 33.02 -5.75
N SER A 94 -17.14 32.53 -5.05
CA SER A 94 -18.32 33.34 -4.69
C SER A 94 -17.91 34.48 -3.74
N PRO A 95 -17.76 35.74 -4.19
CA PRO A 95 -17.35 36.87 -3.36
C PRO A 95 -18.60 37.44 -2.69
N GLN A 96 -18.79 37.06 -1.44
CA GLN A 96 -19.86 37.57 -0.59
C GLN A 96 -19.57 39.03 -0.23
N LEU A 97 -20.58 39.88 0.02
CA LEU A 97 -20.35 41.29 0.43
C LEU A 97 -19.73 41.29 1.85
N PRO A 98 -18.43 41.62 1.99
CA PRO A 98 -17.75 41.55 3.27
C PRO A 98 -18.21 42.70 4.16
N PHE A 99 -18.32 42.43 5.45
CA PHE A 99 -18.54 43.46 6.46
C PHE A 99 -17.20 44.15 6.80
N GLU A 100 -17.28 45.27 7.52
CA GLU A 100 -16.15 46.10 7.91
C GLU A 100 -15.08 45.28 8.65
N LYS A 101 -13.84 45.35 8.14
CA LYS A 101 -12.67 44.68 8.71
C LYS A 101 -12.23 45.44 9.96
N ASP A 102 -11.86 44.72 11.03
CA ASP A 102 -11.34 45.31 12.26
C ASP A 102 -9.85 45.64 12.08
N CYS A 103 -9.59 46.74 11.36
CA CYS A 103 -8.24 47.20 11.00
C CYS A 103 -7.76 48.36 11.91
N GLY A 104 -8.22 48.44 13.16
CA GLY A 104 -7.83 49.52 14.05
C GLY A 104 -8.29 50.92 13.59
N THR A 105 -7.50 51.96 13.88
CA THR A 105 -7.91 53.36 13.71
C THR A 105 -7.66 53.96 12.33
N ASP A 106 -6.76 53.36 11.56
CA ASP A 106 -6.41 53.82 10.20
C ASP A 106 -7.21 53.11 9.11
N ASN A 107 -8.02 52.12 9.48
CA ASN A 107 -8.83 51.29 8.58
C ASN A 107 -8.00 50.54 7.52
N VAL A 108 -6.71 50.31 7.77
CA VAL A 108 -5.79 49.61 6.85
C VAL A 108 -5.23 48.38 7.54
N CYS A 109 -5.79 47.21 7.23
CA CYS A 109 -5.32 45.95 7.81
C CYS A 109 -3.94 45.57 7.27
N VAL A 110 -2.96 45.43 8.14
CA VAL A 110 -1.62 44.94 7.79
C VAL A 110 -1.36 43.60 8.48
N ASP A 111 -1.49 42.52 7.72
CA ASP A 111 -1.20 41.15 8.16
C ASP A 111 0.27 40.78 7.91
N ASP A 112 0.77 39.83 8.71
CA ASP A 112 2.12 39.27 8.57
C ASP A 112 2.03 37.74 8.60
N LEU A 113 1.71 37.16 7.44
CA LEU A 113 1.50 35.72 7.26
C LEU A 113 2.83 34.99 7.06
N HIS A 114 3.10 34.04 7.96
CA HIS A 114 4.23 33.11 7.88
C HIS A 114 3.70 31.69 7.74
N VAL A 115 3.99 31.06 6.60
CA VAL A 115 3.71 29.65 6.36
C VAL A 115 4.97 28.82 6.60
N SER A 116 4.79 27.66 7.21
CA SER A 116 5.85 26.65 7.36
C SER A 116 5.22 25.27 7.21
N PHE A 117 5.98 24.28 6.75
CA PHE A 117 5.46 22.92 6.63
C PHE A 117 6.55 21.87 6.81
N ASN A 118 6.11 20.63 7.04
CA ASN A 118 6.96 19.45 7.03
C ASN A 118 6.24 18.25 6.41
N PHE A 119 6.99 17.21 6.08
CA PHE A 119 6.46 15.97 5.49
C PHE A 119 5.98 14.96 6.55
N SER A 120 5.51 15.43 7.71
CA SER A 120 4.90 14.63 8.78
C SER A 120 5.77 13.46 9.27
N GLY A 121 7.10 13.64 9.25
CA GLY A 121 8.09 12.62 9.64
C GLY A 121 8.60 11.73 8.51
N LEU A 122 8.12 11.91 7.27
CA LEU A 122 8.65 11.22 6.11
C LEU A 122 10.00 11.80 5.70
N GLU A 123 11.01 10.94 5.59
CA GLU A 123 12.38 11.33 5.18
C GLU A 123 12.66 11.08 3.70
N THR A 124 11.92 10.16 3.07
CA THR A 124 12.07 9.84 1.65
C THR A 124 10.76 9.32 1.07
N VAL A 125 10.47 9.68 -0.18
CA VAL A 125 9.34 9.15 -0.95
C VAL A 125 9.83 7.98 -1.79
N VAL A 126 9.28 6.78 -1.59
CA VAL A 126 9.60 5.61 -2.40
C VAL A 126 8.45 5.33 -3.36
N VAL A 127 8.56 5.82 -4.60
CA VAL A 127 7.54 5.63 -5.64
C VAL A 127 7.30 4.13 -5.85
N GLY A 128 6.03 3.72 -5.78
CA GLY A 128 5.62 2.32 -5.87
C GLY A 128 5.42 1.63 -4.51
N VAL A 129 5.85 2.25 -3.41
CA VAL A 129 5.65 1.77 -2.03
C VAL A 129 4.95 2.82 -1.17
N THR A 130 5.31 4.09 -1.33
CA THR A 130 4.64 5.22 -0.69
C THR A 130 3.39 5.57 -1.48
N ASP A 131 2.22 5.27 -0.94
CA ASP A 131 0.93 5.56 -1.58
C ASP A 131 0.48 7.01 -1.35
N VAL A 132 0.89 7.60 -0.23
CA VAL A 132 0.50 8.95 0.19
C VAL A 132 1.65 9.73 0.81
N VAL A 133 1.63 11.04 0.63
CA VAL A 133 2.50 11.99 1.32
C VAL A 133 1.62 12.94 2.14
N ASP A 134 1.84 12.94 3.45
CA ASP A 134 1.16 13.84 4.39
C ASP A 134 2.03 15.07 4.68
N ILE A 135 1.51 16.24 4.37
CA ILE A 135 2.18 17.52 4.55
C ILE A 135 1.49 18.29 5.67
N THR A 136 2.18 18.46 6.79
CA THR A 136 1.65 19.24 7.92
C THR A 136 2.06 20.68 7.76
N VAL A 137 1.08 21.55 7.53
CA VAL A 137 1.23 22.99 7.31
C VAL A 137 0.87 23.73 8.59
N THR A 138 1.69 24.71 8.95
CA THR A 138 1.47 25.62 10.08
C THR A 138 1.46 27.05 9.56
N LEU A 139 0.35 27.75 9.79
CA LEU A 139 0.16 29.16 9.45
C LEU A 139 0.25 30.02 10.71
N ARG A 140 0.98 31.12 10.64
CA ARG A 140 1.06 32.09 11.73
C ARG A 140 0.81 33.48 11.18
N ASN A 141 0.04 34.28 11.90
CA ASN A 141 -0.12 35.70 11.64
C ASN A 141 0.49 36.48 12.81
N ARG A 142 1.41 37.41 12.54
CA ARG A 142 2.03 38.29 13.55
C ARG A 142 1.61 39.75 13.44
N GLY A 143 0.79 40.07 12.44
CA GLY A 143 0.22 41.40 12.23
C GLY A 143 -1.20 41.49 12.79
N GLU A 144 -2.00 42.34 12.15
CA GLU A 144 -3.43 42.49 12.40
C GLU A 144 -4.24 41.35 11.79
N ASP A 145 -5.55 41.32 12.04
CA ASP A 145 -6.43 40.26 11.55
C ASP A 145 -6.39 40.11 10.02
N SER A 146 -6.26 38.85 9.59
CA SER A 146 -6.16 38.48 8.18
C SER A 146 -7.48 37.90 7.67
N TYR A 147 -8.06 38.56 6.67
CA TYR A 147 -9.34 38.18 6.08
C TYR A 147 -9.13 37.46 4.74
N GLY A 148 -9.98 36.46 4.46
CA GLY A 148 -9.87 35.67 3.24
C GLY A 148 -8.56 34.89 3.12
N THR A 149 -7.98 34.50 4.26
CA THR A 149 -6.67 33.86 4.27
C THR A 149 -6.70 32.54 3.52
N THR A 150 -5.88 32.40 2.47
CA THR A 150 -5.73 31.15 1.71
C THR A 150 -4.30 30.65 1.78
N VAL A 151 -4.14 29.33 1.79
CA VAL A 151 -2.83 28.68 1.65
C VAL A 151 -2.83 27.89 0.35
N GLN A 152 -1.88 28.23 -0.52
CA GLN A 152 -1.67 27.55 -1.78
C GLN A 152 -0.45 26.64 -1.66
N LEU A 153 -0.65 25.34 -1.93
CA LEU A 153 0.41 24.34 -1.94
C LEU A 153 0.71 23.95 -3.39
N GLN A 154 1.91 24.26 -3.87
CA GLN A 154 2.41 23.85 -5.17
C GLN A 154 3.22 22.57 -5.00
N HIS A 155 2.91 21.55 -5.81
CA HIS A 155 3.56 20.25 -5.80
C HIS A 155 3.72 19.74 -7.24
N ALA A 156 4.48 18.66 -7.43
CA ALA A 156 4.65 18.04 -8.74
C ALA A 156 3.30 17.57 -9.33
N GLU A 157 3.14 17.68 -10.65
CA GLU A 157 1.90 17.35 -11.39
C GLU A 157 1.48 15.88 -11.24
N ALA A 158 2.45 14.99 -10.99
CA ALA A 158 2.18 13.58 -10.81
C ALA A 158 1.45 13.26 -9.48
N LEU A 159 1.45 14.17 -8.50
CA LEU A 159 0.71 13.98 -7.25
C LEU A 159 -0.72 14.51 -7.39
N SER A 160 -1.66 13.89 -6.68
CA SER A 160 -3.06 14.35 -6.66
C SER A 160 -3.53 14.67 -5.26
N TYR A 161 -4.23 15.79 -5.10
CA TYR A 161 -4.87 16.15 -3.83
C TYR A 161 -5.91 15.10 -3.43
N ARG A 162 -5.82 14.61 -2.19
CA ARG A 162 -6.78 13.64 -1.64
C ARG A 162 -7.70 14.27 -0.61
N LYS A 163 -7.12 14.93 0.39
CA LYS A 163 -7.87 15.55 1.49
C LYS A 163 -7.03 16.54 2.27
N ALA A 164 -7.70 17.41 3.03
CA ALA A 164 -7.12 18.23 4.07
C ALA A 164 -7.87 17.99 5.38
N VAL A 165 -7.14 17.85 6.48
CA VAL A 165 -7.69 17.75 7.83
C VAL A 165 -7.30 19.01 8.59
N VAL A 166 -8.29 19.86 8.86
CA VAL A 166 -8.08 21.17 9.50
C VAL A 166 -8.33 21.06 11.00
N LEU A 167 -7.28 21.22 11.80
CA LEU A 167 -7.36 21.18 13.26
C LEU A 167 -7.26 22.56 13.92
N GLN A 168 -6.97 23.62 13.15
CA GLN A 168 -7.02 25.07 13.43
C GLN A 168 -6.02 25.74 12.45
N VAL A 169 -4.99 26.41 12.99
CA VAL A 169 -3.86 27.01 12.26
C VAL A 169 -2.77 25.99 11.89
N VAL A 170 -2.95 24.73 12.32
CA VAL A 170 -2.17 23.58 11.89
C VAL A 170 -3.12 22.61 11.21
N PHE A 171 -2.79 22.22 9.98
CA PHE A 171 -3.59 21.30 9.19
C PHE A 171 -2.71 20.39 8.35
N THR A 172 -3.22 19.21 8.04
CA THR A 172 -2.49 18.22 7.25
C THR A 172 -3.15 18.07 5.90
N VAL A 173 -2.37 18.22 4.83
CA VAL A 173 -2.76 17.97 3.45
C VAL A 173 -2.20 16.63 3.02
N THR A 174 -3.06 15.72 2.58
CA THR A 174 -2.66 14.42 2.05
C THR A 174 -2.69 14.48 0.52
N LEU A 175 -1.57 14.11 -0.10
CA LEU A 175 -1.43 13.93 -1.54
C LEU A 175 -1.25 12.43 -1.86
N ASP A 176 -1.95 11.92 -2.86
CA ASP A 176 -1.72 10.56 -3.37
C ASP A 176 -0.52 10.55 -4.32
N VAL A 177 0.28 9.49 -4.25
CA VAL A 177 1.45 9.25 -5.09
C VAL A 177 1.18 8.05 -6.01
N PRO A 178 1.01 8.26 -7.33
CA PRO A 178 0.84 7.16 -8.26
C PRO A 178 2.07 6.24 -8.29
N HIS A 179 1.86 4.92 -8.38
CA HIS A 179 2.95 3.94 -8.44
C HIS A 179 3.86 4.09 -9.68
N GLY A 180 3.37 4.74 -10.75
CA GLY A 180 4.12 5.04 -11.97
C GLY A 180 4.67 6.46 -12.05
N ALA A 181 4.59 7.26 -10.98
CA ALA A 181 5.01 8.67 -11.00
C ALA A 181 6.49 8.84 -11.36
N GLU A 182 6.83 9.91 -12.09
CA GLU A 182 8.20 10.28 -12.46
C GLU A 182 8.59 11.58 -11.75
N LEU A 183 8.94 11.49 -10.47
CA LEU A 183 9.19 12.66 -9.61
C LEU A 183 10.66 13.15 -9.65
N GLY A 184 11.53 12.51 -10.45
CA GLY A 184 12.96 12.80 -10.45
C GLY A 184 13.67 12.33 -9.18
N GLN A 185 14.65 13.12 -8.71
CA GLN A 185 15.51 12.79 -7.55
C GLN A 185 15.00 13.34 -6.22
N ALA A 186 14.21 14.42 -6.26
CA ALA A 186 13.65 15.07 -5.09
C ALA A 186 12.28 15.65 -5.47
N LEU A 187 11.32 15.50 -4.56
CA LEU A 187 10.00 16.10 -4.68
C LEU A 187 10.06 17.46 -4.01
N GLU A 188 9.88 18.51 -4.79
CA GLU A 188 9.76 19.87 -4.31
C GLU A 188 8.30 20.21 -3.98
N VAL A 189 8.11 20.87 -2.85
CA VAL A 189 6.83 21.47 -2.45
C VAL A 189 7.06 22.93 -2.07
N VAL A 190 6.16 23.80 -2.51
CA VAL A 190 6.16 25.23 -2.16
C VAL A 190 4.83 25.59 -1.55
N ALA A 191 4.84 26.21 -0.38
CA ALA A 191 3.65 26.72 0.29
C ALA A 191 3.66 28.25 0.28
N ASN A 192 2.54 28.86 -0.10
CA ASN A 192 2.35 30.31 -0.04
C ASN A 192 1.05 30.62 0.72
N ALA A 193 1.04 31.71 1.49
CA ALA A 193 -0.14 32.21 2.18
C ALA A 193 -0.49 33.62 1.70
N THR A 194 -1.76 33.83 1.36
CA THR A 194 -2.28 35.12 0.86
C THR A 194 -3.52 35.52 1.63
N SER A 195 -3.86 36.81 1.56
CA SER A 195 -5.05 37.38 2.18
C SER A 195 -5.67 38.45 1.27
N ASP A 196 -6.88 38.87 1.64
CA ASP A 196 -7.62 39.94 0.98
C ASP A 196 -7.20 41.33 1.49
N ASN A 197 -6.17 41.44 2.32
CA ASN A 197 -5.74 42.70 2.95
C ASN A 197 -4.93 43.61 2.01
N GLY A 198 -4.68 43.17 0.76
CA GLY A 198 -4.03 44.00 -0.28
C GLY A 198 -2.53 44.23 -0.07
N ALA A 199 -1.94 43.66 0.98
CA ALA A 199 -0.50 43.62 1.23
C ALA A 199 0.19 42.61 0.28
N PRO A 200 1.49 42.78 -0.01
CA PRO A 200 2.25 41.75 -0.71
C PRO A 200 2.18 40.44 0.10
N GLY A 201 1.68 39.37 -0.54
CA GLY A 201 1.46 38.07 0.11
C GLY A 201 2.68 37.57 0.88
N GLY A 202 2.42 36.71 1.87
CA GLY A 202 3.43 36.19 2.79
C GLY A 202 4.60 35.52 2.07
N ARG A 203 5.74 35.40 2.77
CA ARG A 203 6.92 34.74 2.20
C ARG A 203 6.61 33.26 1.95
N ALA A 204 6.84 32.81 0.71
CA ALA A 204 6.70 31.41 0.36
C ALA A 204 7.77 30.55 1.05
N GLU A 205 7.34 29.39 1.56
CA GLU A 205 8.21 28.35 2.12
C GLU A 205 8.44 27.27 1.07
N ARG A 206 9.67 26.75 0.99
CA ARG A 206 10.06 25.70 0.05
C ARG A 206 10.79 24.60 0.80
N ALA A 207 10.43 23.34 0.51
CA ALA A 207 11.16 22.19 1.01
C ALA A 207 11.19 21.09 -0.05
N GLU A 208 12.26 20.30 0.00
CA GLU A 208 12.48 19.15 -0.88
C GLU A 208 12.56 17.87 -0.04
N ILE A 209 12.02 16.78 -0.55
CA ILE A 209 12.16 15.44 0.03
C ILE A 209 12.77 14.47 -0.98
N PRO A 210 13.83 13.72 -0.63
CA PRO A 210 14.47 12.76 -1.53
C PRO A 210 13.51 11.69 -2.06
N VAL A 211 13.58 11.41 -3.35
CA VAL A 211 12.78 10.40 -4.03
C VAL A 211 13.61 9.18 -4.38
N LYS A 212 13.05 8.00 -4.14
CA LYS A 212 13.56 6.70 -4.60
C LYS A 212 12.46 5.97 -5.37
N TYR A 213 12.87 4.99 -6.19
CA TYR A 213 11.94 4.16 -6.93
C TYR A 213 12.02 2.72 -6.41
N GLY A 214 10.88 2.23 -5.92
CA GLY A 214 10.76 0.86 -5.43
C GLY A 214 10.77 -0.14 -6.57
N VAL A 215 11.61 -1.16 -6.46
CA VAL A 215 11.76 -2.22 -7.46
C VAL A 215 11.83 -3.55 -6.72
N PHE A 216 10.94 -4.48 -7.05
CA PHE A 216 10.95 -5.82 -6.48
C PHE A 216 11.35 -6.83 -7.55
N LEU A 217 12.51 -7.49 -7.37
CA LEU A 217 13.00 -8.52 -8.28
C LEU A 217 12.85 -9.90 -7.63
N VAL A 218 12.39 -10.87 -8.40
CA VAL A 218 12.28 -12.27 -8.00
C VAL A 218 13.09 -13.14 -8.94
N LEU A 219 14.01 -13.92 -8.37
CA LEU A 219 14.80 -14.93 -9.06
C LEU A 219 14.33 -16.32 -8.62
N THR A 220 13.92 -17.16 -9.57
CA THR A 220 13.48 -18.53 -9.30
C THR A 220 14.21 -19.53 -10.19
N SER A 221 14.55 -20.70 -9.65
CA SER A 221 15.00 -21.84 -10.46
C SER A 221 13.79 -22.57 -11.05
N ALA A 222 13.83 -22.86 -12.35
CA ALA A 222 12.77 -23.60 -13.00
C ALA A 222 12.87 -25.11 -12.69
N PRO A 223 11.71 -25.79 -12.52
CA PRO A 223 11.67 -27.20 -12.09
C PRO A 223 12.21 -28.18 -13.13
N ASN A 224 12.33 -27.77 -14.39
CA ASN A 224 12.86 -28.54 -15.51
C ASN A 224 14.39 -28.43 -15.67
N SER A 225 15.09 -27.98 -14.62
CA SER A 225 16.55 -28.05 -14.54
C SER A 225 17.01 -29.49 -14.29
N THR A 226 18.20 -29.84 -14.77
CA THR A 226 18.83 -31.15 -14.51
C THR A 226 19.08 -31.31 -13.00
N LYS A 227 18.42 -32.28 -12.37
CA LYS A 227 18.56 -32.55 -10.92
C LYS A 227 19.67 -33.55 -10.60
N TYR A 228 19.81 -34.55 -11.46
CA TYR A 228 20.83 -35.59 -11.35
C TYR A 228 21.25 -36.03 -12.74
N VAL A 229 22.47 -36.54 -12.84
CA VAL A 229 23.00 -37.19 -14.05
C VAL A 229 23.24 -38.65 -13.70
N ASN A 230 22.70 -39.55 -14.51
CA ASN A 230 22.97 -40.97 -14.37
C ASN A 230 24.31 -41.29 -15.02
N VAL A 231 25.23 -41.84 -14.24
CA VAL A 231 26.61 -42.13 -14.66
C VAL A 231 26.80 -43.64 -14.66
N SER A 232 27.38 -44.19 -15.73
CA SER A 232 27.74 -45.61 -15.80
C SER A 232 29.22 -45.76 -16.08
N THR A 233 29.87 -46.70 -15.39
CA THR A 233 31.30 -47.03 -15.57
C THR A 233 31.54 -48.11 -16.64
N ARG A 234 30.50 -48.49 -17.39
CA ARG A 234 30.57 -49.57 -18.39
C ARG A 234 31.32 -49.10 -19.63
N ALA A 235 32.13 -49.99 -20.23
CA ALA A 235 32.81 -49.72 -21.50
C ALA A 235 31.77 -49.33 -22.58
N GLY A 236 31.92 -48.13 -23.14
CA GLY A 236 30.97 -47.53 -24.09
C GLY A 236 30.04 -46.45 -23.52
N ALA A 237 30.15 -46.09 -22.24
CA ALA A 237 29.43 -44.96 -21.67
C ALA A 237 29.89 -43.62 -22.27
N PRO A 238 28.99 -42.63 -22.47
CA PRO A 238 29.36 -41.34 -23.01
C PRO A 238 30.32 -40.59 -22.07
N PRO A 239 31.37 -39.91 -22.60
CA PRO A 239 32.39 -39.25 -21.79
C PRO A 239 31.90 -37.97 -21.10
N SER A 240 30.79 -37.40 -21.58
CA SER A 240 30.13 -36.24 -21.01
C SER A 240 28.60 -36.38 -21.04
N ALA A 241 27.93 -35.66 -20.16
CA ALA A 241 26.47 -35.67 -20.04
C ALA A 241 25.91 -34.24 -20.12
N PRO A 242 24.80 -34.02 -20.83
CA PRO A 242 24.19 -32.69 -20.92
C PRO A 242 23.54 -32.30 -19.58
N VAL A 243 23.89 -31.12 -19.09
CA VAL A 243 23.35 -30.52 -17.86
C VAL A 243 22.81 -29.13 -18.20
N THR A 244 21.57 -28.86 -17.80
CA THR A 244 20.92 -27.56 -18.03
C THR A 244 20.25 -27.08 -16.75
N HIS A 245 20.61 -25.88 -16.30
CA HIS A 245 19.95 -25.16 -15.23
C HIS A 245 19.17 -24.00 -15.83
N ARG A 246 17.91 -23.86 -15.42
CA ARG A 246 17.02 -22.80 -15.90
C ARG A 246 16.62 -21.89 -14.75
N TYR A 247 16.71 -20.59 -14.98
CA TYR A 247 16.39 -19.54 -14.04
C TYR A 247 15.38 -18.58 -14.66
N GLN A 248 14.51 -18.00 -13.84
CA GLN A 248 13.57 -16.97 -14.25
C GLN A 248 13.77 -15.74 -13.37
N VAL A 249 13.93 -14.59 -14.01
CA VAL A 249 13.98 -13.28 -13.36
C VAL A 249 12.71 -12.54 -13.70
N LYS A 250 12.00 -12.07 -12.68
CA LYS A 250 10.74 -11.32 -12.84
C LYS A 250 10.77 -10.06 -11.98
N VAL A 251 10.31 -8.94 -12.54
CA VAL A 251 10.06 -7.71 -11.78
C VAL A 251 8.60 -7.74 -11.29
N LEU A 252 8.39 -7.66 -9.98
CA LEU A 252 7.10 -7.53 -9.32
C LEU A 252 6.84 -6.05 -8.99
N GLY A 253 6.60 -5.25 -10.02
CA GLY A 253 6.35 -3.81 -9.87
C GLY A 253 5.68 -3.24 -11.12
N GLN A 254 5.63 -1.92 -11.23
CA GLN A 254 5.12 -1.23 -12.42
C GLN A 254 6.23 -0.56 -13.25
N ARG A 255 7.46 -0.50 -12.72
CA ARG A 255 8.60 0.16 -13.36
C ARG A 255 9.59 -0.86 -13.93
N GLY A 256 9.99 -0.66 -15.18
CA GLY A 256 11.08 -1.39 -15.81
C GLY A 256 12.44 -0.93 -15.27
N VAL A 257 13.39 -1.87 -15.15
CA VAL A 257 14.74 -1.57 -14.66
C VAL A 257 15.83 -2.25 -15.47
N PRO A 258 17.00 -1.61 -15.63
CA PRO A 258 18.20 -2.29 -16.08
C PRO A 258 18.67 -3.25 -14.98
N VAL A 259 18.87 -4.52 -15.32
CA VAL A 259 19.35 -5.54 -14.38
C VAL A 259 20.59 -6.22 -14.91
N THR A 260 21.51 -6.58 -14.02
CA THR A 260 22.67 -7.42 -14.34
C THR A 260 22.51 -8.74 -13.61
N VAL A 261 22.49 -9.84 -14.35
CA VAL A 261 22.36 -11.19 -13.80
C VAL A 261 23.72 -11.87 -13.88
N THR A 262 24.25 -12.26 -12.73
CA THR A 262 25.58 -12.88 -12.63
C THR A 262 25.46 -14.36 -12.29
N PHE A 263 26.02 -15.23 -13.13
CA PHE A 263 26.13 -16.66 -12.86
C PHE A 263 27.56 -17.00 -12.43
N LEU A 264 27.71 -17.71 -11.32
CA LEU A 264 28.98 -18.28 -10.87
C LEU A 264 29.01 -19.77 -11.19
N VAL A 265 29.86 -20.16 -12.15
CA VAL A 265 29.91 -21.55 -12.64
C VAL A 265 31.27 -22.19 -12.31
N PRO A 266 31.30 -23.33 -11.60
CA PRO A 266 32.54 -24.04 -11.34
C PRO A 266 33.05 -24.70 -12.62
N THR A 267 34.27 -24.39 -13.04
CA THR A 267 34.85 -24.91 -14.30
C THR A 267 35.97 -25.93 -14.12
N GLY A 268 36.54 -26.03 -12.92
CA GLY A 268 37.55 -27.04 -12.58
C GLY A 268 37.36 -27.63 -11.18
N LEU A 269 37.75 -28.90 -11.02
CA LEU A 269 37.83 -29.59 -9.73
C LEU A 269 39.12 -30.44 -9.71
N GLY A 270 40.01 -30.22 -8.74
CA GLY A 270 41.24 -31.02 -8.63
C GLY A 270 42.16 -30.98 -9.86
N GLY A 271 42.11 -29.91 -10.66
CA GLY A 271 42.84 -29.78 -11.93
C GLY A 271 42.14 -30.36 -13.16
N ALA A 272 41.02 -31.08 -12.99
CA ALA A 272 40.20 -31.60 -14.09
C ALA A 272 39.12 -30.59 -14.52
N ARG A 273 38.85 -30.53 -15.84
CA ARG A 273 37.82 -29.68 -16.44
C ARG A 273 36.44 -30.28 -16.20
N LEU A 274 35.47 -29.47 -15.75
CA LEU A 274 34.08 -29.91 -15.56
C LEU A 274 33.21 -29.79 -16.81
N TRP A 275 33.44 -28.80 -17.67
CA TRP A 275 32.55 -28.50 -18.81
C TRP A 275 33.29 -28.54 -20.15
N ASP A 276 32.72 -29.22 -21.14
CA ASP A 276 33.25 -29.26 -22.52
C ASP A 276 32.80 -28.01 -23.31
N HIS A 277 31.52 -27.67 -23.19
CA HIS A 277 30.87 -26.50 -23.77
C HIS A 277 29.93 -25.90 -22.73
N LEU A 278 30.11 -24.64 -22.35
CA LEU A 278 29.23 -23.91 -21.44
C LEU A 278 28.62 -22.74 -22.20
N GLY A 279 27.29 -22.60 -22.16
CA GLY A 279 26.58 -21.51 -22.80
C GLY A 279 25.39 -21.02 -21.96
N VAL A 280 24.99 -19.77 -22.20
CA VAL A 280 23.80 -19.17 -21.63
C VAL A 280 22.88 -18.78 -22.77
N THR A 281 21.59 -19.06 -22.65
CA THR A 281 20.56 -18.57 -23.59
C THR A 281 19.51 -17.76 -22.84
N PRO A 282 19.04 -16.62 -23.40
CA PRO A 282 19.38 -16.04 -24.72
C PRO A 282 20.79 -15.42 -24.78
N GLU A 283 21.32 -15.18 -26.00
CA GLU A 283 22.56 -14.40 -26.22
C GLU A 283 22.34 -12.96 -25.72
N GLN A 284 22.78 -12.68 -24.50
CA GLN A 284 22.93 -11.35 -23.94
C GLN A 284 24.43 -11.04 -23.88
N ASP A 285 24.83 -9.77 -23.72
CA ASP A 285 26.24 -9.33 -23.62
C ASP A 285 26.93 -9.89 -22.36
N CYS A 286 27.17 -11.20 -22.30
CA CYS A 286 27.75 -11.88 -21.16
C CYS A 286 29.29 -11.88 -21.28
N THR A 287 29.98 -11.18 -20.38
CA THR A 287 31.46 -11.17 -20.31
C THR A 287 31.99 -12.32 -19.44
N VAL A 288 33.17 -12.87 -19.77
CA VAL A 288 33.76 -14.04 -19.10
C VAL A 288 35.05 -13.65 -18.36
N ALA A 289 35.13 -13.92 -17.06
CA ALA A 289 36.33 -13.74 -16.22
C ALA A 289 36.95 -15.09 -15.76
N ALA A 290 38.10 -15.03 -15.07
CA ALA A 290 38.80 -16.19 -14.52
C ALA A 290 38.13 -16.67 -13.21
N CYS A 291 37.69 -17.93 -13.17
CA CYS A 291 36.45 -18.41 -12.54
C CYS A 291 35.25 -17.87 -13.33
N THR A 292 34.51 -18.74 -14.02
CA THR A 292 33.62 -18.35 -15.12
C THR A 292 32.35 -17.66 -14.59
N GLU A 293 32.55 -16.43 -14.13
CA GLU A 293 31.53 -15.45 -13.85
C GLU A 293 30.94 -15.01 -15.19
N LEU A 294 29.65 -15.23 -15.38
CA LEU A 294 28.92 -14.83 -16.57
C LEU A 294 27.99 -13.69 -16.19
N GLN A 295 28.33 -12.47 -16.60
CA GLN A 295 27.54 -11.27 -16.29
C GLN A 295 26.65 -10.90 -17.46
N CYS A 296 25.38 -11.25 -17.43
CA CYS A 296 24.43 -10.94 -18.50
C CYS A 296 23.67 -9.64 -18.20
N ARG A 297 23.92 -8.60 -19.00
CA ARG A 297 23.29 -7.29 -18.87
C ARG A 297 21.95 -7.26 -19.60
N VAL A 298 20.90 -6.82 -18.91
CA VAL A 298 19.56 -6.62 -19.46
C VAL A 298 19.25 -5.12 -19.37
N PRO A 299 19.16 -4.41 -20.51
CA PRO A 299 19.02 -2.96 -20.51
C PRO A 299 17.67 -2.50 -19.93
N GLU A 300 16.60 -3.27 -20.16
CA GLU A 300 15.27 -2.95 -19.66
C GLU A 300 14.44 -4.21 -19.46
N LEU A 301 14.02 -4.46 -18.21
CA LEU A 301 13.12 -5.56 -17.86
C LEU A 301 11.77 -4.99 -17.42
N GLU A 302 10.81 -4.92 -18.35
CA GLU A 302 9.47 -4.37 -18.10
C GLU A 302 8.52 -5.39 -17.45
N PRO A 303 7.75 -5.01 -16.41
CA PRO A 303 6.64 -5.83 -15.91
C PRO A 303 5.53 -5.95 -16.98
N PRO A 304 4.84 -7.09 -17.14
CA PRO A 304 4.91 -8.34 -16.36
C PRO A 304 5.90 -9.38 -16.93
N ARG A 305 6.83 -8.98 -17.81
CA ARG A 305 7.70 -9.92 -18.53
C ARG A 305 8.62 -10.65 -17.54
N ALA A 306 8.67 -11.97 -17.67
CA ALA A 306 9.66 -12.81 -17.00
C ALA A 306 10.74 -13.18 -18.01
N LEU A 307 12.00 -12.92 -17.68
CA LEU A 307 13.13 -13.28 -18.52
C LEU A 307 13.71 -14.61 -18.02
N GLY A 308 13.71 -15.60 -18.92
CA GLY A 308 14.28 -16.92 -18.64
C GLY A 308 15.73 -17.00 -19.10
N PHE A 309 16.61 -17.46 -18.22
CA PHE A 309 17.99 -17.81 -18.55
C PHE A 309 18.17 -19.32 -18.48
N SER A 310 18.74 -19.93 -19.52
CA SER A 310 19.16 -21.33 -19.49
C SER A 310 20.69 -21.40 -19.54
N LEU A 311 21.29 -21.81 -18.43
CA LEU A 311 22.70 -22.15 -18.33
C LEU A 311 22.84 -23.64 -18.65
N GLY A 312 23.50 -23.98 -19.75
CA GLY A 312 23.59 -25.36 -20.20
C GLY A 312 24.95 -25.71 -20.75
N GLY A 313 25.33 -26.97 -20.61
CA GLY A 313 26.59 -27.47 -21.11
C GLY A 313 26.75 -28.98 -21.02
N SER A 314 27.81 -29.51 -21.61
CA SER A 314 28.18 -30.92 -21.46
C SER A 314 29.17 -31.07 -20.30
N LEU A 315 28.74 -31.75 -19.24
CA LEU A 315 29.52 -32.04 -18.05
C LEU A 315 30.45 -33.22 -18.33
N ALA A 316 31.76 -32.99 -18.33
CA ALA A 316 32.77 -34.05 -18.46
C ALA A 316 32.69 -34.99 -17.26
N LEU A 317 32.76 -36.31 -17.46
CA LEU A 317 32.63 -37.29 -16.37
C LEU A 317 33.99 -37.80 -15.86
N ALA A 318 35.11 -37.35 -16.45
CA ALA A 318 36.46 -37.80 -16.12
C ALA A 318 36.90 -37.44 -14.69
N TRP A 319 36.48 -36.30 -14.16
CA TRP A 319 36.82 -35.86 -12.79
C TRP A 319 36.23 -36.77 -11.71
N MET A 320 35.13 -37.49 -11.97
CA MET A 320 34.54 -38.41 -10.99
C MET A 320 35.45 -39.60 -10.66
N ALA A 321 36.40 -39.95 -11.55
CA ALA A 321 37.41 -40.96 -11.25
C ALA A 321 38.39 -40.52 -10.14
N GLN A 322 38.49 -39.21 -9.86
CA GLN A 322 39.33 -38.64 -8.80
C GLN A 322 38.58 -38.44 -7.48
N VAL A 323 37.25 -38.63 -7.45
CA VAL A 323 36.44 -38.43 -6.25
C VAL A 323 36.23 -39.75 -5.54
N GLN A 324 36.86 -39.90 -4.39
CA GLN A 324 36.74 -41.08 -3.54
C GLN A 324 35.53 -40.89 -2.61
N THR A 325 34.38 -41.44 -2.99
CA THR A 325 33.20 -41.48 -2.12
C THR A 325 33.34 -42.62 -1.12
N GLU A 326 33.64 -42.29 0.14
CA GLU A 326 33.43 -43.22 1.24
C GLU A 326 31.92 -43.40 1.43
N LEU A 327 31.41 -44.56 1.04
CA LEU A 327 30.04 -44.97 1.37
C LEU A 327 30.06 -45.54 2.79
N GLU A 328 29.76 -44.70 3.77
CA GLU A 328 29.53 -45.18 5.13
C GLU A 328 28.20 -45.96 5.13
N ARG A 329 28.30 -47.29 5.10
CA ARG A 329 27.15 -48.18 5.13
C ARG A 329 26.61 -48.19 6.57
N LEU A 330 25.58 -47.40 6.82
CA LEU A 330 24.74 -47.55 8.01
C LEU A 330 23.99 -48.88 7.91
N GLU A 331 24.62 -49.97 8.38
CA GLU A 331 23.94 -51.24 8.60
C GLU A 331 22.92 -51.04 9.74
N PRO A 332 21.61 -51.25 9.50
CA PRO A 332 20.60 -51.03 10.52
C PRO A 332 20.90 -51.94 11.74
N PRO A 333 20.90 -51.40 12.97
CA PRO A 333 21.22 -52.20 14.16
C PRO A 333 20.27 -53.39 14.24
N ASN A 334 20.80 -54.61 14.27
CA ASN A 334 20.00 -55.82 14.39
C ASN A 334 19.35 -55.88 15.80
N PRO A 335 18.02 -55.78 15.94
CA PRO A 335 17.37 -55.75 17.24
C PRO A 335 17.26 -57.14 17.90
N LEU A 336 17.53 -58.23 17.16
CA LEU A 336 17.40 -59.62 17.63
C LEU A 336 18.13 -59.92 18.95
N PRO A 337 19.42 -59.56 19.16
CA PRO A 337 20.11 -59.82 20.42
C PRO A 337 19.48 -59.11 21.63
N HIS A 338 18.91 -57.91 21.46
CA HIS A 338 18.22 -57.20 22.54
C HIS A 338 16.88 -57.85 22.89
N ILE A 339 16.14 -58.35 21.90
CA ILE A 339 14.86 -59.05 22.09
C ILE A 339 15.09 -60.41 22.78
N LEU A 340 16.10 -61.18 22.34
CA LEU A 340 16.50 -62.44 22.98
C LEU A 340 17.01 -62.22 24.42
N GLY A 341 17.79 -61.16 24.67
CA GLY A 341 18.25 -60.81 26.01
C GLY A 341 17.12 -60.41 26.96
N GLY A 342 16.19 -59.57 26.49
CA GLY A 342 15.05 -59.13 27.28
C GLY A 342 14.08 -60.26 27.65
N THR A 343 13.81 -61.17 26.71
CA THR A 343 12.94 -62.33 26.95
C THR A 343 13.56 -63.33 27.93
N ALA A 344 14.84 -63.68 27.75
CA ALA A 344 15.54 -64.57 28.67
C ALA A 344 15.66 -63.97 30.09
N GLY A 345 15.99 -62.67 30.17
CA GLY A 345 16.06 -61.95 31.45
C GLY A 345 14.71 -61.83 32.14
N GLY A 346 13.63 -61.55 31.39
CA GLY A 346 12.27 -61.49 31.90
C GLY A 346 11.79 -62.83 32.45
N LEU A 347 12.05 -63.94 31.74
CA LEU A 347 11.74 -65.28 32.22
C LEU A 347 12.52 -65.65 33.48
N LEU A 348 13.80 -65.28 33.55
CA LEU A 348 14.62 -65.49 34.74
C LEU A 348 14.07 -64.72 35.95
N LEU A 349 13.73 -63.44 35.75
CA LEU A 349 13.16 -62.59 36.79
C LEU A 349 11.79 -63.12 37.25
N LEU A 350 10.94 -63.55 36.32
CA LEU A 350 9.63 -64.14 36.61
C LEU A 350 9.79 -65.43 37.44
N GLY A 351 10.75 -66.29 37.07
CA GLY A 351 11.06 -67.51 37.81
C GLY A 351 11.54 -67.23 39.24
N LEU A 352 12.43 -66.26 39.41
CA LEU A 352 12.92 -65.83 40.73
C LEU A 352 11.79 -65.25 41.59
N ALA A 353 10.94 -64.40 41.01
CA ALA A 353 9.78 -63.83 41.68
C ALA A 353 8.79 -64.93 42.11
N ALA A 354 8.49 -65.90 41.24
CA ALA A 354 7.63 -67.03 41.57
C ALA A 354 8.21 -67.88 42.71
N LEU A 355 9.52 -68.11 42.72
CA LEU A 355 10.20 -68.88 43.77
C LEU A 355 10.20 -68.14 45.11
N LEU A 356 10.37 -66.81 45.08
CA LEU A 356 10.29 -65.94 46.25
C LEU A 356 8.85 -65.88 46.80
N LEU A 357 7.85 -65.70 45.94
CA LEU A 357 6.42 -65.77 46.29
C LEU A 357 6.03 -67.14 46.85
N TYR A 358 6.57 -68.23 46.31
CA TYR A 358 6.39 -69.58 46.84
C TYR A 358 6.99 -69.71 48.25
N LYS A 359 8.21 -69.22 48.47
CA LYS A 359 8.86 -69.27 49.80
C LYS A 359 8.20 -68.40 50.85
N VAL A 360 7.69 -67.22 50.46
CA VAL A 360 6.94 -66.31 51.34
C VAL A 360 5.52 -66.86 51.63
N GLY A 361 5.12 -67.96 50.98
CA GLY A 361 3.85 -68.63 51.25
C GLY A 361 2.65 -67.95 50.59
N PHE A 362 2.89 -67.05 49.62
CA PHE A 362 1.83 -66.34 48.88
C PHE A 362 0.88 -67.32 48.17
N PHE A 363 1.40 -68.42 47.61
CA PHE A 363 0.59 -69.47 46.97
C PHE A 363 0.08 -70.56 47.94
N LYS A 364 0.44 -70.50 49.23
CA LYS A 364 -0.09 -71.41 50.27
C LYS A 364 -1.12 -70.65 51.12
N ARG A 365 -2.35 -70.50 50.61
CA ARG A 365 -3.55 -70.33 51.45
C ARG A 365 -4.85 -70.56 50.65
N ARG A 366 -5.68 -71.46 51.19
CA ARG A 366 -7.13 -71.68 50.95
C ARG A 366 -7.65 -72.54 49.79
N TYR A 367 -6.85 -73.30 49.03
CA TYR A 367 -7.47 -74.34 48.16
C TYR A 367 -7.90 -75.59 48.95
N LYS A 368 -7.19 -75.91 50.04
CA LYS A 368 -7.46 -77.09 50.89
C LYS A 368 -8.67 -76.92 51.81
N GLU A 369 -8.98 -75.69 52.23
CA GLU A 369 -10.16 -75.36 53.05
C GLU A 369 -11.47 -75.36 52.25
N LEU A 370 -11.40 -75.26 50.91
CA LEU A 370 -12.56 -75.36 50.01
C LEU A 370 -12.89 -76.80 49.60
N LEU A 371 -12.05 -77.78 49.93
CA LEU A 371 -12.25 -79.20 49.58
C LEU A 371 -12.67 -80.07 50.78
N GLU A 372 -12.50 -79.61 52.03
CA GLU A 372 -12.71 -80.42 53.24
C GLU A 372 -13.50 -79.65 54.32
N GLY A 373 -14.64 -79.07 53.95
CA GLY A 373 -15.63 -78.46 54.85
C GLY A 373 -17.01 -79.10 54.72
N ASP A 374 -17.18 -80.23 55.42
CA ASP A 374 -18.38 -80.93 55.91
C ASP A 374 -19.69 -80.98 55.07
N GLY A 375 -20.00 -82.17 54.54
CA GLY A 375 -21.36 -82.71 54.55
C GLY A 375 -21.57 -83.40 55.92
N THR A 376 -22.63 -83.21 56.70
CA THR A 376 -24.05 -83.59 56.47
C THR A 376 -24.87 -83.12 57.72
N PRO A 377 -26.22 -83.20 57.77
CA PRO A 377 -27.13 -82.09 58.10
C PRO A 377 -27.71 -82.12 59.53
N PRO A 378 -28.33 -81.03 60.04
CA PRO A 378 -29.12 -81.06 61.26
C PRO A 378 -30.46 -81.82 61.06
N ALA A 379 -30.79 -82.66 62.05
CA ALA A 379 -31.94 -83.57 62.10
C ALA A 379 -33.32 -82.86 62.16
N PRO A 380 -34.41 -83.52 61.72
CA PRO A 380 -35.75 -82.94 61.67
C PRO A 380 -36.41 -82.83 63.07
N PRO A 381 -37.29 -81.83 63.30
CA PRO A 381 -38.09 -81.76 64.52
C PRO A 381 -39.24 -82.77 64.49
N GLY A 382 -39.27 -83.65 65.49
CA GLY A 382 -40.38 -84.54 65.79
C GLY A 382 -41.49 -83.80 66.53
N ASN A 383 -42.72 -84.04 66.07
CA ASN A 383 -44.00 -83.57 66.60
C ASN A 383 -44.39 -84.32 67.90
N PRO A 384 -44.94 -83.65 68.93
CA PRO A 384 -45.85 -84.26 69.88
C PRO A 384 -47.28 -83.75 69.67
N GLN A 385 -48.19 -84.69 69.41
CA GLN A 385 -49.64 -84.47 69.44
C GLN A 385 -50.10 -83.99 70.82
N GLY A 386 -51.00 -83.00 70.80
CA GLY A 386 -51.80 -82.50 71.90
C GLY A 386 -52.87 -81.56 71.36
#